data_AF-M1RMN5-F1
#
_entry.id   AF-M1RMN5-F1
#
_cell.length_a   1.000
_cell.length_b   1.000
_cell.length_c   1.000
_cell.angle_alpha   90.00
_cell.angle_beta   90.00
_cell.angle_gamma   90.00
#
_symmetry.space_group_name_H-M   'P 1'
#
loop_
_entity.id
_entity.type
_entity.pdbx_description
1 polymer ?
#
loop_
_entity_poly.entity_id
_entity_poly.type
_entity_poly.pdbx_seq_one_letter_code
_entity_poly.pdbx_strand_id
1 'polypeptide(L)' 'MPRNPLTLIIIAIILLTTALLAGCYLYSLPNYCKPLQGYPLDGVIHYKCEAL' A
#
# COMPACT_ATOMS: atom_id res chain seq x y z
N MET A 1 -5.61 -30.16 -13.03
CA MET A 1 -4.54 -30.30 -12.01
C MET A 1 -5.20 -30.23 -10.64
N PRO A 2 -5.04 -31.23 -9.76
CA PRO A 2 -5.56 -31.15 -8.40
C PRO A 2 -4.79 -30.05 -7.68
N ARG A 3 -5.42 -28.89 -7.48
CA ARG A 3 -4.82 -27.80 -6.71
C ARG A 3 -4.77 -28.25 -5.26
N ASN A 4 -3.55 -28.43 -4.76
CA ASN A 4 -3.32 -28.76 -3.37
C ASN A 4 -3.98 -27.67 -2.50
N PRO A 5 -4.95 -28.03 -1.62
CA PRO A 5 -5.69 -27.04 -0.84
C PRO A 5 -4.78 -26.17 0.03
N LEU A 6 -3.63 -26.70 0.46
CA LEU A 6 -2.59 -25.94 1.15
C LEU A 6 -2.04 -24.78 0.32
N THR A 7 -1.83 -24.98 -0.98
CA THR A 7 -1.33 -23.94 -1.88
C THR A 7 -2.32 -22.78 -2.01
N LEU A 8 -3.62 -23.08 -2.07
CA LEU A 8 -4.66 -22.05 -2.10
C LEU A 8 -4.70 -21.24 -0.81
N ILE A 9 -4.56 -21.91 0.34
CA ILE A 9 -4.51 -21.26 1.65
C ILE A 9 -3.30 -20.33 1.75
N ILE A 10 -2.12 -20.80 1.33
CA ILE A 10 -0.89 -19.99 1.35
C ILE A 10 -1.04 -18.74 0.48
N ILE A 11 -1.57 -18.89 -0.74
CA ILE A 11 -1.79 -17.75 -1.64
C ILE A 11 -2.78 -16.76 -1.01
N ALA A 12 -3.88 -17.24 -0.43
CA ALA A 12 -4.86 -16.38 0.23
C ALA A 12 -4.26 -15.60 1.40
N ILE A 13 -3.41 -16.25 2.22
CA ILE A 13 -2.71 -15.58 3.33
C ILE A 13 -1.78 -14.50 2.79
N ILE A 14 -0.97 -14.79 1.78
CA ILE A 14 -0.02 -13.83 1.18
C ILE A 14 -0.78 -12.63 0.60
N LEU A 15 -1.88 -12.87 -0.11
CA LEU A 15 -2.72 -11.79 -0.64
C LEU A 15 -3.32 -10.94 0.49
N LEU A 16 -3.77 -11.57 1.56
CA LEU A 16 -4.30 -10.87 2.71
C LEU A 16 -3.24 -10.00 3.39
N THR A 17 -2.06 -10.54 3.72
CA THR A 17 -0.99 -9.75 4.37
C THR A 17 -0.50 -8.62 3.49
N THR A 18 -0.31 -8.84 2.20
CA THR A 18 0.15 -7.78 1.27
C THR A 18 -0.90 -6.66 1.14
N ALA A 19 -2.19 -7.00 1.08
CA ALA A 19 -3.26 -6.01 1.06
C ALA A 19 -3.35 -5.21 2.37
N LEU A 20 -3.22 -5.89 3.53
CA LEU A 20 -3.18 -5.20 4.83
C LEU A 20 -1.98 -4.26 4.93
N LEU A 21 -0.78 -4.71 4.57
CA LEU A 21 0.42 -3.85 4.61
C LEU A 21 0.28 -2.64 3.69
N ALA A 22 -0.18 -2.84 2.46
CA ALA A 22 -0.37 -1.76 1.50
C ALA A 22 -1.44 -0.76 1.99
N GLY A 23 -2.55 -1.27 2.55
CA GLY A 23 -3.60 -0.44 3.14
C GLY A 23 -3.10 0.36 4.34
N CYS A 24 -2.37 -0.26 5.26
CA CYS A 24 -1.76 0.42 6.40
C CYS A 24 -0.75 1.47 5.95
N TYR A 25 0.11 1.15 4.98
CA TYR A 25 1.09 2.09 4.43
C TYR A 25 0.41 3.31 3.79
N LEU A 26 -0.61 3.08 2.95
CA LEU A 26 -1.39 4.14 2.31
C LEU A 26 -2.20 4.97 3.31
N TYR A 27 -2.72 4.36 4.37
CA TYR A 27 -3.46 5.05 5.43
C TYR A 27 -2.54 5.86 6.36
N SER A 28 -1.33 5.37 6.61
CA SER A 28 -0.30 6.11 7.33
C SER A 28 0.31 7.23 6.48
N LEU A 29 0.33 7.10 5.16
CA LEU A 29 0.86 8.12 4.23
C LEU A 29 0.31 9.54 4.48
N PRO A 30 -1.01 9.79 4.58
CA PRO A 30 -1.53 11.13 4.90
C PRO A 30 -1.26 11.59 6.34
N ASN A 31 -0.95 10.67 7.26
CA ASN A 31 -0.61 10.99 8.65
C ASN A 31 0.88 11.38 8.82
N TYR A 32 1.78 10.82 8.01
CA TYR A 32 3.23 11.14 8.05
C TYR A 32 3.69 12.07 6.93
N CYS A 33 2.93 12.14 5.84
CA CYS A 33 3.30 12.87 4.64
C CYS A 33 2.13 13.76 4.21
N LYS A 34 2.33 15.07 4.27
CA LYS A 34 1.32 16.02 3.78
C LYS A 34 1.35 16.02 2.25
N PRO A 35 0.18 15.96 1.57
CA PRO A 35 0.15 16.21 0.14
C PRO A 35 0.74 17.60 -0.12
N LEU A 36 1.73 17.68 -1.01
CA LEU A 36 2.39 18.93 -1.33
C LEU A 36 1.38 19.85 -2.03
N GLN A 37 0.80 20.78 -1.28
CA GLN A 37 -0.24 21.68 -1.78
C GLN A 37 0.43 22.80 -2.59
N GLY A 38 0.79 22.48 -3.84
CA GLY A 38 1.43 23.41 -4.76
C GLY A 38 1.97 22.70 -5.99
N TYR A 39 1.21 22.80 -7.10
CA TYR A 39 1.54 22.32 -8.45
C TYR A 39 1.43 20.80 -8.69
N PRO A 40 0.24 20.30 -9.07
CA PRO A 40 0.08 18.99 -9.70
C PRO A 40 0.56 19.09 -11.15
N LEU A 41 1.87 19.11 -11.37
CA LEU A 41 2.41 19.24 -12.72
C LEU A 41 2.15 18.00 -13.59
N ASP A 42 1.76 16.84 -13.02
CA ASP A 42 1.57 15.60 -13.79
C ASP A 42 0.46 14.65 -13.27
N GLY A 43 -0.47 15.13 -12.44
CA GLY A 43 -1.53 14.26 -11.86
C GLY A 43 -1.01 13.20 -10.87
N VAL A 44 0.29 13.22 -10.58
CA VAL A 44 0.94 12.44 -9.53
C VAL A 44 0.85 13.24 -8.23
N ILE A 45 0.22 12.65 -7.20
CA ILE A 45 0.17 13.25 -5.87
C ILE A 45 1.55 13.09 -5.22
N HIS A 46 2.33 14.17 -5.18
CA HIS A 46 3.59 14.20 -4.46
C HIS A 46 3.33 14.39 -2.96
N TYR A 47 3.70 13.40 -2.16
CA TYR A 47 3.65 13.47 -0.71
C TYR A 47 5.00 13.95 -0.18
N LYS A 48 5.02 15.02 0.62
CA LYS A 48 6.22 15.43 1.36
C LYS A 48 6.22 14.68 2.68
N CYS A 49 7.01 13.62 2.75
CA CYS A 49 7.27 12.94 4.01
C CYS A 49 8.34 13.73 4.77
N GLU A 50 8.11 14.01 6.04
CA GLU A 50 9.17 14.49 6.93
C GLU A 50 10.16 13.34 7.11
N ALA A 51 11.40 13.55 6.64
CA ALA A 51 12.49 12.63 6.96
C ALA A 51 12.80 12.79 8.46
N LEU A 52 12.76 11.67 9.19
CA LEU A 52 13.14 11.62 10.60
C LEU A 52 14.58 12.13 10.80
#